data_AF-A0A535P521-F1
#
_entry.id   AF-A0A535P521-F1
#
_cell.length_a   1.000
_cell.length_b   1.000
_cell.length_c   1.000
_cell.angle_alpha   90.00
_cell.angle_beta   90.00
_cell.angle_gamma   90.00
#
_symmetry.space_group_name_H-M   'P 1'
#
loop_
_entity.id
_entity.type
_entity.pdbx_description
1 polymer ?
#
loop_
_entity_poly.entity_id
_entity_poly.type
_entity_poly.pdbx_seq_one_letter_code
_entity_poly.pdbx_strand_id
1 'polypeptide(L)'
;MLMHELAPSLLSLAGCAGLSAAKLVAETADVSRFRSSAAFAMHNGTAPIPVWSGNHERHRLNRGGNRQLNVVLHRIAITQMRVGGQASDYIARRLSMGNSKTEAIRALRRQISDEVYRRLRQDHSRRSTALMAVALRERAVEVHVQEHLRARLERGDRLRVKLGLDPTAPDLHVGHLVVLDTLKMFQDEGHTVVVIIGDYTGLIGDPSGRSVTRPMLSEQEIARNAETYFKQLDMVLDRSKIEVRHNSEWLASLTAADILRLMAKATLQQVLQREDFADRIKAGTPISAHEILYPFNQAYDSVAIKSDVEIGGTDQLFNLLFGREIQKAYGQEPQDIAVFPLVEGTDGVQKMSKSLPNYIGLTEPPEQIYGKTMSIPDSLTEKYMRLVSGLDRKVQDEVLAMKPRDAKAALARQLVRRLHGEDAAKRAEDDFDTKFRQRERPAEIPEQVVTNAADLLGVLVETGLAKSRGDARRLIDQGGVRINGEKAGLDGALHDGDVLQAGKRSFVRIRVR
;
A
#
# COMPACT_ATOMS: atom_id res chain seq x y z
N MET A 1 23.00 -18.28 -15.94
CA MET A 1 21.97 -18.49 -14.90
C MET A 1 21.04 -17.29 -14.79
N LEU A 2 21.50 -16.09 -14.39
CA LEU A 2 20.65 -14.91 -14.16
C LEU A 2 19.71 -14.51 -15.32
N MET A 3 20.15 -14.54 -16.58
CA MET A 3 19.29 -14.18 -17.72
C MET A 3 18.18 -15.20 -18.03
N HIS A 4 18.32 -16.45 -17.60
CA HIS A 4 17.24 -17.44 -17.75
C HIS A 4 16.05 -17.11 -16.86
N GLU A 5 16.28 -16.47 -15.71
CA GLU A 5 15.21 -15.96 -14.85
C GLU A 5 14.73 -14.58 -15.32
N LEU A 6 15.66 -13.67 -15.63
CA LEU A 6 15.30 -12.28 -15.92
C LEU A 6 14.72 -12.03 -17.32
N ALA A 7 15.16 -12.80 -18.32
CA ALA A 7 14.76 -12.57 -19.71
C ALA A 7 14.72 -13.85 -20.57
N PRO A 8 13.91 -14.86 -20.18
CA PRO A 8 13.83 -16.13 -20.91
C PRO A 8 13.31 -15.96 -22.34
N SER A 9 12.36 -15.06 -22.60
CA SER A 9 11.89 -14.81 -23.97
C SER A 9 12.96 -14.15 -24.83
N LEU A 10 13.83 -13.29 -24.29
CA LEU A 10 14.97 -12.77 -25.05
C LEU A 10 15.97 -13.87 -25.44
N LEU A 11 16.22 -14.84 -24.56
CA LEU A 11 17.19 -15.92 -24.83
C LEU A 11 16.74 -16.87 -25.95
N SER A 12 15.43 -16.96 -26.21
CA SER A 12 14.92 -17.75 -27.34
C SER A 12 15.04 -17.04 -28.70
N LEU A 13 15.51 -15.78 -28.74
CA LEU A 13 15.75 -15.08 -29.99
C LEU A 13 17.07 -15.56 -30.61
N ALA A 14 17.00 -16.07 -31.85
CA ALA A 14 18.18 -16.52 -32.59
C ALA A 14 19.25 -15.41 -32.64
N GLY A 15 20.48 -15.74 -32.24
CA GLY A 15 21.59 -14.79 -32.15
C GLY A 15 21.65 -13.95 -30.86
N CYS A 16 20.69 -14.10 -29.94
CA CYS A 16 20.65 -13.42 -28.64
C CYS A 16 21.04 -14.36 -27.49
N ALA A 17 22.34 -14.60 -27.32
CA ALA A 17 22.88 -15.35 -26.18
C ALA A 17 22.91 -14.52 -24.89
N GLY A 18 23.29 -15.14 -23.77
CA GLY A 18 23.25 -14.53 -22.42
C GLY A 18 23.89 -13.15 -22.30
N LEU A 19 25.04 -12.89 -22.94
CA LEU A 19 25.69 -11.57 -22.92
C LEU A 19 24.91 -10.51 -23.70
N SER A 20 24.34 -10.87 -24.85
CA SER A 20 23.49 -9.97 -25.63
C SER A 20 22.21 -9.64 -24.86
N ALA A 21 21.57 -10.64 -24.26
CA ALA A 21 20.39 -10.45 -23.42
C ALA A 21 20.68 -9.56 -22.21
N ALA A 22 21.76 -9.83 -21.47
CA ALA A 22 22.17 -9.02 -20.32
C ALA A 22 22.39 -7.55 -20.71
N LYS A 23 23.04 -7.31 -21.85
CA LYS A 23 23.27 -5.95 -22.35
C LYS A 23 21.99 -5.27 -22.81
N LEU A 24 21.08 -5.99 -23.47
CA LEU A 24 19.76 -5.46 -23.81
C LEU A 24 18.99 -5.05 -22.55
N VAL A 25 18.95 -5.90 -21.53
CA VAL A 25 18.25 -5.60 -20.26
C VAL A 25 18.90 -4.41 -19.54
N ALA A 26 20.22 -4.44 -19.34
CA ALA A 26 20.93 -3.40 -18.58
C ALA A 26 20.83 -2.01 -19.24
N GLU A 27 21.03 -1.93 -20.56
CA GLU A 27 21.01 -0.66 -21.29
C GLU A 27 19.59 -0.14 -21.55
N THR A 28 18.60 -1.03 -21.60
CA THR A 28 17.18 -0.64 -21.65
C THR A 28 16.73 -0.11 -20.29
N ALA A 29 17.31 -0.61 -19.19
CA ALA A 29 16.83 -0.45 -17.82
C ALA A 29 15.38 -0.96 -17.69
N ASP A 30 14.42 -0.06 -17.57
CA ASP A 30 12.99 -0.41 -17.58
C ASP A 30 12.40 -0.25 -18.99
N VAL A 31 11.86 -1.33 -19.54
CA VAL A 31 11.18 -1.33 -20.84
C VAL A 31 9.84 -0.58 -20.79
N SER A 32 9.21 -0.47 -19.62
CA SER A 32 7.92 0.22 -19.43
C SER A 32 7.98 1.71 -19.80
N ARG A 33 9.16 2.34 -19.66
CA ARG A 33 9.39 3.76 -20.00
C ARG A 33 9.18 4.09 -21.48
N PHE A 34 9.16 3.08 -22.34
CA PHE A 34 8.95 3.25 -23.78
C PHE A 34 7.48 3.01 -24.14
N ARG A 35 6.79 4.09 -24.52
CA ARG A 35 5.39 4.06 -24.97
C ARG A 35 5.11 3.20 -26.20
N SER A 36 6.13 2.94 -27.03
CA SER A 36 5.98 2.15 -28.25
C SER A 36 7.31 1.55 -28.71
N SER A 37 7.24 0.57 -29.61
CA SER A 37 8.42 -0.01 -30.24
C SER A 37 9.20 1.02 -31.09
N ALA A 38 8.51 2.02 -31.64
CA ALA A 38 9.14 3.15 -32.33
C ALA A 38 9.94 4.05 -31.36
N ALA A 39 9.43 4.31 -30.16
CA ALA A 39 10.17 5.05 -29.13
C ALA A 39 11.42 4.27 -28.70
N PHE A 40 11.30 2.95 -28.54
CA PHE A 40 12.45 2.08 -28.28
C PHE A 40 13.47 2.10 -29.43
N ALA A 41 13.02 2.10 -30.68
CA ALA A 41 13.87 2.18 -31.86
C ALA A 41 14.63 3.50 -31.96
N MET A 42 13.98 4.62 -31.60
CA MET A 42 14.62 5.92 -31.53
C MET A 42 15.74 5.89 -30.49
N HIS A 43 15.47 5.30 -29.32
CA HIS A 43 16.43 5.17 -28.24
C HIS A 43 17.61 4.25 -28.59
N ASN A 44 17.39 3.11 -29.22
CA ASN A 44 18.47 2.17 -29.57
C ASN A 44 19.17 2.47 -30.91
N GLY A 45 18.72 3.52 -31.61
CA GLY A 45 19.32 4.01 -32.84
C GLY A 45 18.95 3.22 -34.10
N THR A 46 17.94 2.35 -34.07
CA THR A 46 17.44 1.62 -35.26
C THR A 46 16.27 2.29 -35.95
N ALA A 47 15.72 3.37 -35.39
CA ALA A 47 14.67 4.14 -36.05
C ALA A 47 15.15 4.65 -37.43
N PRO A 48 14.34 4.50 -38.48
CA PRO A 48 14.66 5.05 -39.78
C PRO A 48 14.53 6.57 -39.74
N ILE A 49 15.63 7.31 -39.93
CA ILE A 49 15.59 8.77 -40.09
C ILE A 49 15.62 9.08 -41.58
N PRO A 50 14.59 9.76 -42.12
CA PRO A 50 14.60 10.16 -43.52
C PRO A 50 15.76 11.13 -43.79
N VAL A 51 16.40 10.95 -44.94
CA VAL A 51 17.42 11.85 -45.48
C VAL A 51 17.06 12.13 -46.92
N TRP A 52 16.96 13.41 -47.25
CA TRP A 52 16.70 13.86 -48.61
C TRP A 52 18.01 14.00 -49.37
N SER A 53 18.17 13.20 -50.42
CA SER A 53 19.20 13.38 -51.44
C SER A 53 18.62 13.04 -52.82
N GLY A 54 18.07 14.03 -53.51
CA GLY A 54 17.48 13.88 -54.85
C GLY A 54 16.15 13.10 -54.90
N ASN A 55 15.82 12.56 -56.08
CA ASN A 55 14.54 11.88 -56.41
C ASN A 55 14.30 10.52 -55.71
N HIS A 56 15.08 10.15 -54.69
CA HIS A 56 14.94 8.88 -53.98
C HIS A 56 14.86 9.09 -52.47
N GLU A 57 13.81 8.54 -51.86
CA GLU A 57 13.66 8.51 -50.41
C GLU A 57 14.70 7.57 -49.79
N ARG A 58 15.57 8.11 -48.93
CA ARG A 58 16.63 7.35 -48.25
C ARG A 58 16.52 7.49 -46.74
N HIS A 59 17.05 6.50 -46.02
CA HIS A 59 17.02 6.48 -44.56
C HIS A 59 18.42 6.25 -43.96
N ARG A 60 18.73 6.98 -42.88
CA ARG A 60 19.94 6.81 -42.07
C ARG A 60 19.62 6.33 -40.66
N LEU A 61 20.65 5.84 -39.96
CA LEU A 61 20.56 5.49 -38.54
C LEU A 61 20.52 6.76 -37.68
N ASN A 62 19.80 6.69 -36.56
CA ASN A 62 19.84 7.73 -35.55
C ASN A 62 21.20 7.74 -34.83
N ARG A 63 21.99 8.81 -35.05
CA ARG A 63 23.31 8.99 -34.44
C ARG A 63 23.27 9.28 -32.94
N GLY A 64 22.13 9.74 -32.42
CA GLY A 64 21.90 10.00 -30.99
C GLY A 64 21.40 8.79 -30.20
N GLY A 65 21.13 7.65 -30.85
CA GLY A 65 20.70 6.44 -30.16
C GLY A 65 21.81 5.78 -29.34
N ASN A 66 21.43 5.01 -28.32
CA ASN A 66 22.32 4.22 -27.49
C ASN A 66 23.13 3.25 -28.37
N ARG A 67 24.43 3.51 -28.48
CA ARG A 67 25.37 2.74 -29.30
C ARG A 67 25.54 1.31 -28.81
N GLN A 68 25.43 1.07 -27.51
CA GLN A 68 25.56 -0.27 -26.93
C GLN A 68 24.41 -1.17 -27.39
N LEU A 69 23.17 -0.68 -27.29
CA LEU A 69 22.00 -1.39 -27.84
C LEU A 69 22.12 -1.57 -29.36
N ASN A 70 22.57 -0.53 -30.07
CA ASN A 70 22.74 -0.55 -31.52
C ASN A 70 23.67 -1.69 -31.98
N VAL A 71 24.81 -1.85 -31.30
CA VAL A 71 25.82 -2.89 -31.57
C VAL A 71 25.26 -4.27 -31.27
N VAL A 72 24.53 -4.46 -30.18
CA VAL A 72 23.92 -5.75 -29.85
C VAL A 72 22.92 -6.17 -30.92
N LEU A 73 22.03 -5.26 -31.34
CA LEU A 73 21.06 -5.52 -32.41
C LEU A 73 21.75 -5.82 -33.74
N HIS A 74 22.88 -5.17 -34.03
CA HIS A 74 23.69 -5.48 -35.20
C HIS A 74 24.29 -6.90 -35.13
N ARG A 75 24.86 -7.29 -33.99
CA ARG A 75 25.40 -8.64 -33.80
C ARG A 75 24.34 -9.72 -33.97
N ILE A 76 23.15 -9.51 -33.39
CA ILE A 76 22.01 -10.42 -33.56
C ILE A 76 21.66 -10.55 -35.05
N ALA A 77 21.56 -9.44 -35.77
CA ALA A 77 21.26 -9.45 -37.22
C ALA A 77 22.30 -10.25 -38.03
N ILE A 78 23.60 -10.01 -37.79
CA ILE A 78 24.66 -10.74 -38.50
C ILE A 78 24.63 -12.23 -38.17
N THR A 79 24.39 -12.60 -36.91
CA THR A 79 24.28 -14.00 -36.52
C THR A 79 23.08 -14.67 -37.20
N GLN A 80 21.90 -14.04 -37.20
CA GLN A 80 20.72 -14.59 -37.89
C GLN A 80 20.95 -14.76 -39.39
N MET A 81 21.62 -13.80 -40.05
CA MET A 81 21.98 -13.92 -41.47
C MET A 81 22.95 -15.08 -41.75
N ARG A 82 23.88 -15.37 -40.83
CA ARG A 82 24.84 -16.48 -40.99
C ARG A 82 24.20 -17.84 -40.74
N VAL A 83 23.27 -17.92 -39.78
CA VAL A 83 22.54 -19.15 -39.46
C VAL A 83 21.52 -19.50 -40.54
N GLY A 84 21.03 -18.51 -41.29
CA GLY A 84 20.08 -18.73 -42.39
C GLY A 84 18.61 -18.61 -41.96
N GLY A 85 17.71 -19.07 -42.81
CA GLY A 85 16.26 -19.00 -42.60
C GLY A 85 15.69 -17.59 -42.84
N GLN A 86 14.69 -17.21 -42.03
CA GLN A 86 13.87 -16.01 -42.26
C GLN A 86 14.67 -14.71 -42.43
N ALA A 87 15.79 -14.54 -41.72
CA ALA A 87 16.62 -13.35 -41.84
C ALA A 87 17.34 -13.26 -43.19
N SER A 88 17.85 -14.38 -43.70
CA SER A 88 18.49 -14.44 -45.02
C SER A 88 17.49 -14.25 -46.14
N ASP A 89 16.31 -14.87 -46.03
CA ASP A 89 15.20 -14.69 -46.97
C ASP A 89 14.71 -13.24 -47.01
N TYR A 90 14.62 -12.59 -45.84
CA TYR A 90 14.27 -11.18 -45.73
C TYR A 90 15.29 -10.30 -46.44
N ILE A 91 16.59 -10.52 -46.22
CA ILE A 91 17.65 -9.76 -46.89
C ILE A 91 17.59 -9.98 -48.41
N ALA A 92 17.46 -11.23 -48.88
CA ALA A 92 17.35 -11.54 -50.31
C ALA A 92 16.17 -10.81 -50.96
N ARG A 93 15.01 -10.79 -50.30
CA ARG A 93 13.82 -10.05 -50.75
C ARG A 93 14.05 -8.54 -50.81
N ARG A 94 14.75 -7.97 -49.84
CA ARG A 94 15.07 -6.53 -49.86
C ARG A 94 16.04 -6.17 -50.97
N LEU A 95 17.02 -7.04 -51.25
CA LEU A 95 17.94 -6.87 -52.37
C LEU A 95 17.22 -6.93 -53.72
N SER A 96 16.25 -7.85 -53.90
CA SER A 96 15.46 -7.91 -55.14
C SER A 96 14.55 -6.70 -55.34
N MET A 97 14.18 -6.01 -54.26
CA MET A 97 13.46 -4.72 -54.28
C MET A 97 14.38 -3.51 -54.55
N GLY A 98 15.66 -3.73 -54.86
CA GLY A 98 16.62 -2.67 -55.19
C GLY A 98 17.30 -2.00 -54.00
N ASN A 99 17.13 -2.51 -52.76
CA ASN A 99 17.90 -2.00 -51.62
C ASN A 99 19.37 -2.42 -51.71
N SER A 100 20.27 -1.54 -51.27
CA SER A 100 21.65 -1.93 -50.98
C SER A 100 21.71 -2.91 -49.80
N LYS A 101 22.80 -3.70 -49.72
CA LYS A 101 23.06 -4.62 -48.58
C LYS A 101 22.99 -3.88 -47.24
N THR A 102 23.48 -2.66 -47.17
CA THR A 102 23.46 -1.84 -45.95
C THR A 102 22.04 -1.44 -45.55
N GLU A 103 21.19 -1.07 -46.50
CA GLU A 103 19.79 -0.73 -46.24
C GLU A 103 18.98 -1.96 -45.82
N ALA A 104 19.21 -3.10 -46.46
CA ALA A 104 18.59 -4.38 -46.09
C ALA A 104 18.94 -4.76 -44.64
N ILE A 105 20.22 -4.65 -44.24
CA ILE A 105 20.66 -4.90 -42.86
C ILE A 105 20.03 -3.92 -41.88
N ARG A 106 19.92 -2.62 -42.23
CA ARG A 106 19.27 -1.64 -41.36
C ARG A 106 17.80 -1.98 -41.11
N ALA A 107 17.09 -2.39 -42.16
CA ALA A 107 15.69 -2.81 -42.03
C ALA A 107 15.55 -4.06 -41.16
N LEU A 108 16.41 -5.07 -41.35
CA LEU A 108 16.44 -6.26 -40.50
C LEU A 108 16.70 -5.89 -39.02
N ARG A 109 17.64 -4.98 -38.76
CA ARG A 109 17.90 -4.49 -37.40
C ARG A 109 16.72 -3.76 -36.78
N ARG A 110 15.94 -3.02 -37.57
CA ARG A 110 14.69 -2.40 -37.10
C ARG A 110 13.66 -3.45 -36.72
N GLN A 111 13.50 -4.50 -37.52
CA GLN A 111 12.60 -5.62 -37.22
C GLN A 111 13.04 -6.38 -35.96
N ILE A 112 14.34 -6.65 -35.82
CA ILE A 112 14.90 -7.26 -34.59
C ILE A 112 14.70 -6.35 -33.39
N SER A 113 14.80 -5.02 -33.55
CA SER A 113 14.48 -4.08 -32.48
C SER A 113 13.02 -4.17 -32.03
N ASP A 114 12.08 -4.31 -32.96
CA ASP A 114 10.65 -4.50 -32.61
C ASP A 114 10.43 -5.82 -31.87
N GLU A 115 11.10 -6.89 -32.31
CA GLU A 115 11.06 -8.21 -31.68
C GLU A 115 11.63 -8.18 -30.26
N VAL A 116 12.79 -7.55 -30.08
CA VAL A 116 13.45 -7.37 -28.78
C VAL A 116 12.57 -6.56 -27.84
N TYR A 117 11.95 -5.48 -28.31
CA TYR A 117 11.01 -4.70 -27.51
C TYR A 117 9.85 -5.56 -27.00
N ARG A 118 9.24 -6.36 -27.88
CA ARG A 118 8.11 -7.22 -27.52
C ARG A 118 8.50 -8.27 -26.48
N ARG A 119 9.67 -8.89 -26.65
CA ARG A 119 10.20 -9.89 -25.71
C ARG A 119 10.57 -9.29 -24.36
N LEU A 120 11.22 -8.12 -24.34
CA LEU A 120 11.50 -7.38 -23.11
C LEU A 120 10.21 -7.03 -22.37
N ARG A 121 9.18 -6.56 -23.07
CA ARG A 121 7.84 -6.30 -22.50
C ARG A 121 7.22 -7.57 -21.90
N GLN A 122 7.32 -8.70 -22.60
CA GLN A 122 6.80 -9.98 -22.12
C GLN A 122 7.54 -10.46 -20.86
N ASP A 123 8.88 -10.43 -20.87
CA ASP A 123 9.70 -10.85 -19.73
C ASP A 123 9.54 -9.90 -18.52
N HIS A 124 9.28 -8.61 -18.76
CA HIS A 124 8.94 -7.66 -17.71
C HIS A 124 7.56 -7.98 -17.11
N SER A 125 6.52 -8.12 -17.93
CA SER A 125 5.17 -8.45 -17.47
C SER A 125 5.11 -9.75 -16.68
N ARG A 126 5.83 -10.81 -17.12
CA ARG A 126 5.94 -12.06 -16.35
C ARG A 126 6.54 -11.87 -14.96
N ARG A 127 7.61 -11.08 -14.85
CA ARG A 127 8.26 -10.81 -13.55
C ARG A 127 7.37 -9.99 -12.65
N SER A 128 6.73 -8.96 -13.19
CA SER A 128 5.73 -8.16 -12.47
C SER A 128 4.59 -9.02 -11.94
N THR A 129 3.98 -9.85 -12.79
CA THR A 129 2.94 -10.80 -12.39
C THR A 129 3.39 -11.71 -11.25
N ALA A 130 4.61 -12.27 -11.34
CA ALA A 130 5.13 -13.14 -10.29
C ALA A 130 5.32 -12.40 -8.96
N LEU A 131 5.89 -11.19 -9.00
CA LEU A 131 6.05 -10.34 -7.82
C LEU A 131 4.70 -9.94 -7.23
N MET A 132 3.73 -9.58 -8.06
CA MET A 132 2.38 -9.24 -7.63
C MET A 132 1.69 -10.42 -6.96
N ALA A 133 1.82 -11.63 -7.52
CA ALA A 133 1.25 -12.83 -6.92
C ALA A 133 1.86 -13.16 -5.54
N VAL A 134 3.17 -12.96 -5.38
CA VAL A 134 3.87 -13.10 -4.09
C VAL A 134 3.38 -12.04 -3.10
N ALA A 135 3.35 -10.77 -3.50
CA ALA A 135 2.90 -9.67 -2.65
C ALA A 135 1.43 -9.84 -2.22
N LEU A 136 0.56 -10.30 -3.12
CA LEU A 136 -0.84 -10.60 -2.82
C LEU A 136 -0.94 -11.73 -1.78
N ARG A 137 -0.16 -12.81 -1.94
CA ARG A 137 -0.10 -13.93 -0.97
C ARG A 137 0.41 -13.52 0.40
N GLU A 138 1.40 -12.62 0.46
CA GLU A 138 1.96 -12.18 1.74
C GLU A 138 1.02 -11.24 2.51
N ARG A 139 0.17 -10.49 1.81
CA ARG A 139 -0.73 -9.49 2.41
C ARG A 139 -2.14 -10.00 2.65
N ALA A 140 -2.64 -10.89 1.79
CA ALA A 140 -3.97 -11.47 1.91
C ALA A 140 -3.99 -12.59 2.96
N VAL A 141 -5.08 -12.69 3.72
CA VAL A 141 -5.36 -13.88 4.53
C VAL A 141 -5.71 -15.05 3.63
N GLU A 142 -6.51 -14.78 2.59
CA GLU A 142 -7.00 -15.79 1.67
C GLU A 142 -7.19 -15.20 0.27
N VAL A 143 -6.86 -16.00 -0.76
CA VAL A 143 -7.15 -15.69 -2.16
C VAL A 143 -7.94 -16.86 -2.72
N HIS A 144 -9.24 -16.66 -2.94
CA HIS A 144 -10.07 -17.71 -3.52
C HIS A 144 -9.81 -17.83 -5.01
N VAL A 145 -9.73 -19.09 -5.47
CA VAL A 145 -9.46 -19.43 -6.87
C VAL A 145 -8.10 -18.88 -7.35
N GLN A 146 -7.11 -18.90 -6.46
CA GLN A 146 -5.77 -18.35 -6.69
C GLN A 146 -5.10 -18.76 -8.00
N GLU A 147 -5.23 -20.02 -8.42
CA GLU A 147 -4.64 -20.48 -9.68
C GLU A 147 -5.33 -19.87 -10.90
N HIS A 148 -6.63 -19.57 -10.82
CA HIS A 148 -7.34 -18.85 -11.87
C HIS A 148 -6.81 -17.43 -12.02
N LEU A 149 -6.74 -16.68 -10.91
CA LEU A 149 -6.16 -15.33 -10.90
C LEU A 149 -4.72 -15.34 -11.43
N ARG A 150 -3.89 -16.28 -10.95
CA ARG A 150 -2.50 -16.45 -11.39
C ARG A 150 -2.42 -16.67 -12.90
N ALA A 151 -3.22 -17.57 -13.45
CA ALA A 151 -3.25 -17.86 -14.88
C ALA A 151 -3.69 -16.65 -15.73
N ARG A 152 -4.66 -15.86 -15.26
CA ARG A 152 -5.10 -14.64 -15.94
C ARG A 152 -4.00 -13.57 -15.97
N LEU A 153 -3.31 -13.40 -14.85
CA LEU A 153 -2.18 -12.48 -14.75
C LEU A 153 -0.98 -12.92 -15.62
N GLU A 154 -0.69 -14.23 -15.69
CA GLU A 154 0.39 -14.77 -16.52
C GLU A 154 0.09 -14.64 -18.01
N ARG A 155 -1.19 -14.69 -18.38
CA ARG A 155 -1.68 -14.44 -19.74
C ARG A 155 -1.57 -12.97 -20.14
N GLY A 156 -1.42 -12.06 -19.18
CA GLY A 156 -1.35 -10.62 -19.41
C GLY A 156 -2.72 -9.96 -19.56
N ASP A 157 -3.76 -10.53 -18.95
CA ASP A 157 -5.10 -9.93 -18.93
C ASP A 157 -5.11 -8.59 -18.22
N ARG A 158 -5.83 -7.62 -18.79
CA ARG A 158 -6.12 -6.35 -18.10
C ARG A 158 -7.38 -6.47 -17.26
N LEU A 159 -7.22 -6.95 -16.03
CA LEU A 159 -8.29 -7.15 -15.05
C LEU A 159 -8.97 -5.85 -14.58
N ARG A 160 -10.25 -5.95 -14.20
CA ARG A 160 -11.05 -4.96 -13.47
C ARG A 160 -11.10 -5.34 -11.98
N VAL A 161 -10.47 -4.52 -11.13
CA VAL A 161 -10.30 -4.81 -9.69
C VAL A 161 -11.21 -3.90 -8.87
N LYS A 162 -12.23 -4.48 -8.24
CA LYS A 162 -13.28 -3.81 -7.48
C LYS A 162 -12.89 -3.64 -6.01
N LEU A 163 -13.15 -2.44 -5.48
CA LEU A 163 -13.29 -2.18 -4.05
C LEU A 163 -14.54 -1.32 -3.82
N GLY A 164 -15.47 -1.82 -2.99
CA GLY A 164 -16.62 -1.05 -2.52
C GLY A 164 -16.29 -0.27 -1.25
N LEU A 165 -16.71 0.98 -1.17
CA LEU A 165 -16.55 1.84 0.00
C LEU A 165 -17.88 2.55 0.31
N ASP A 166 -18.46 2.22 1.46
CA ASP A 166 -19.67 2.89 1.95
C ASP A 166 -19.30 4.19 2.71
N PRO A 167 -19.73 5.37 2.24
CA PRO A 167 -19.40 6.68 2.82
C PRO A 167 -20.25 6.99 4.08
N THR A 168 -20.25 6.06 5.03
CA THR A 168 -21.04 6.15 6.27
C THR A 168 -20.45 7.10 7.32
N ALA A 169 -19.23 7.58 7.09
CA ALA A 169 -18.58 8.65 7.83
C ALA A 169 -17.47 9.25 6.96
N PRO A 170 -17.09 10.52 7.14
CA PRO A 170 -16.26 11.26 6.19
C PRO A 170 -14.80 10.77 6.07
N ASP A 171 -14.22 10.23 7.14
CA ASP A 171 -12.76 9.99 7.19
C ASP A 171 -12.42 8.51 7.04
N LEU A 172 -11.66 8.13 6.01
CA LEU A 172 -10.95 6.86 5.99
C LEU A 172 -9.90 6.84 7.10
N HIS A 173 -9.56 5.64 7.55
CA HIS A 173 -8.52 5.40 8.55
C HIS A 173 -7.44 4.46 8.04
N VAL A 174 -6.30 4.38 8.75
CA VAL A 174 -5.12 3.59 8.35
C VAL A 174 -5.41 2.13 8.05
N GLY A 175 -6.43 1.52 8.65
CA GLY A 175 -6.89 0.18 8.28
C GLY A 175 -7.28 0.02 6.80
N HIS A 176 -7.73 1.08 6.13
CA HIS A 176 -8.03 1.04 4.69
C HIS A 176 -6.77 1.03 3.82
N LEU A 177 -5.61 1.43 4.35
CA LEU A 177 -4.35 1.41 3.58
C LEU A 177 -4.00 -0.02 3.13
N VAL A 178 -4.43 -1.05 3.87
CA VAL A 178 -4.21 -2.46 3.51
C VAL A 178 -4.77 -2.76 2.12
N VAL A 179 -6.06 -2.45 1.90
CA VAL A 179 -6.73 -2.68 0.61
C VAL A 179 -6.33 -1.65 -0.44
N LEU A 180 -6.11 -0.38 -0.05
CA LEU A 180 -5.70 0.67 -0.99
C LEU A 180 -4.31 0.42 -1.59
N ASP A 181 -3.37 -0.09 -0.81
CA ASP A 181 -2.05 -0.51 -1.32
C ASP A 181 -2.15 -1.66 -2.31
N THR A 182 -3.09 -2.58 -2.08
CA THR A 182 -3.35 -3.67 -3.04
C THR A 182 -3.91 -3.11 -4.34
N LEU A 183 -4.86 -2.16 -4.28
CA LEU A 183 -5.33 -1.48 -5.48
C LEU A 183 -4.21 -0.74 -6.21
N LYS A 184 -3.33 -0.07 -5.46
CA LYS A 184 -2.16 0.62 -6.03
C LYS A 184 -1.27 -0.36 -6.80
N MET A 185 -1.01 -1.53 -6.24
CA MET A 185 -0.24 -2.59 -6.89
C MET A 185 -0.88 -3.01 -8.23
N PHE A 186 -2.19 -3.25 -8.25
CA PHE A 186 -2.90 -3.54 -9.50
C PHE A 186 -2.88 -2.36 -10.49
N GLN A 187 -3.02 -1.13 -9.99
CA GLN A 187 -2.95 0.10 -10.80
C GLN A 187 -1.58 0.27 -11.47
N ASP A 188 -0.50 0.09 -10.72
CA ASP A 188 0.87 0.26 -11.20
C ASP A 188 1.21 -0.78 -12.29
N GLU A 189 0.57 -1.95 -12.25
CA GLU A 189 0.64 -3.01 -13.26
C GLU A 189 -0.32 -2.81 -14.46
N GLY A 190 -1.07 -1.70 -14.49
CA GLY A 190 -1.92 -1.32 -15.61
C GLY A 190 -3.30 -1.97 -15.64
N HIS A 191 -3.71 -2.65 -14.56
CA HIS A 191 -5.08 -3.10 -14.38
C HIS A 191 -6.03 -1.91 -14.18
N THR A 192 -7.33 -2.14 -14.43
CA THR A 192 -8.35 -1.11 -14.20
C THR A 192 -8.87 -1.25 -12.79
N VAL A 193 -8.47 -0.35 -11.90
CA VAL A 193 -9.03 -0.28 -10.54
C VAL A 193 -10.36 0.43 -10.58
N VAL A 194 -11.40 -0.19 -10.03
CA VAL A 194 -12.75 0.33 -9.95
C VAL A 194 -13.12 0.53 -8.48
N VAL A 195 -13.21 1.78 -8.06
CA VAL A 195 -13.67 2.13 -6.71
C VAL A 195 -15.15 2.47 -6.79
N ILE A 196 -15.97 1.71 -6.07
CA ILE A 196 -17.40 1.92 -5.99
C ILE A 196 -17.72 2.68 -4.71
N ILE A 197 -18.31 3.86 -4.87
CA ILE A 197 -18.91 4.61 -3.78
C ILE A 197 -20.30 4.05 -3.54
N GLY A 198 -20.49 3.49 -2.35
CA GLY A 198 -21.73 2.87 -1.92
C GLY A 198 -22.77 3.88 -1.46
N ASP A 199 -23.20 4.78 -2.35
CA ASP A 199 -24.17 5.82 -2.02
C ASP A 199 -25.61 5.29 -1.89
N TYR A 200 -25.96 4.26 -2.66
CA TYR A 200 -27.23 3.55 -2.49
C TYR A 200 -27.17 2.48 -1.40
N THR A 201 -26.07 1.70 -1.35
CA THR A 201 -25.87 0.69 -0.28
C THR A 201 -25.75 1.32 1.10
N GLY A 202 -25.22 2.53 1.19
CA GLY A 202 -25.16 3.33 2.41
C GLY A 202 -26.53 3.68 3.01
N LEU A 203 -27.60 3.72 2.20
CA LEU A 203 -28.98 3.91 2.68
C LEU A 203 -29.51 2.69 3.44
N ILE A 204 -29.05 1.49 3.07
CA ILE A 204 -29.41 0.22 3.72
C ILE A 204 -28.51 0.00 4.95
N GLY A 205 -27.21 0.23 4.76
CA GLY A 205 -26.17 0.05 5.77
C GLY A 205 -25.66 -1.39 5.85
N ASP A 206 -24.34 -1.56 5.70
CA ASP A 206 -23.70 -2.88 5.81
C ASP A 206 -23.79 -3.47 7.23
N PRO A 207 -24.38 -4.68 7.39
CA PRO A 207 -24.40 -5.35 8.68
C PRO A 207 -23.08 -6.06 9.05
N SER A 208 -22.04 -6.05 8.19
CA SER A 208 -20.85 -6.92 8.32
C SER A 208 -20.06 -6.65 9.61
N GLY A 209 -19.98 -7.68 10.46
CA GLY A 209 -19.30 -7.61 11.75
C GLY A 209 -19.92 -6.62 12.73
N ARG A 210 -21.25 -6.43 12.68
CA ARG A 210 -22.01 -5.54 13.57
C ARG A 210 -23.14 -6.28 14.28
N SER A 211 -23.37 -5.89 15.54
CA SER A 211 -24.44 -6.43 16.38
C SER A 211 -25.74 -5.62 16.35
N VAL A 212 -25.75 -4.41 15.76
CA VAL A 212 -26.90 -3.50 15.72
C VAL A 212 -27.10 -2.89 14.34
N THR A 213 -28.36 -2.61 13.99
CA THR A 213 -28.74 -1.93 12.73
C THR A 213 -28.16 -0.51 12.69
N ARG A 214 -27.67 -0.09 11.51
CA ARG A 214 -27.13 1.27 11.31
C ARG A 214 -28.26 2.30 11.21
N PRO A 215 -28.05 3.53 11.70
CA PRO A 215 -28.92 4.64 11.37
C PRO A 215 -28.85 4.94 9.88
N MET A 216 -30.01 5.22 9.25
CA MET A 216 -30.06 5.66 7.86
C MET A 216 -29.51 7.08 7.75
N LEU A 217 -28.61 7.30 6.79
CA LEU A 217 -28.07 8.63 6.47
C LEU A 217 -28.88 9.27 5.35
N SER A 218 -28.93 10.60 5.32
CA SER A 218 -29.51 11.32 4.19
C SER A 218 -28.59 11.28 2.96
N GLU A 219 -29.16 11.39 1.76
CA GLU A 219 -28.40 11.45 0.50
C GLU A 219 -27.37 12.59 0.50
N GLN A 220 -27.70 13.73 1.12
CA GLN A 220 -26.80 14.88 1.24
C GLN A 220 -25.58 14.57 2.11
N GLU A 221 -25.77 13.83 3.21
CA GLU A 221 -24.67 13.40 4.08
C GLU A 221 -23.77 12.39 3.39
N ILE A 222 -24.36 11.43 2.68
CA ILE A 222 -23.64 10.43 1.87
C ILE A 222 -22.79 11.11 0.80
N ALA A 223 -23.38 12.06 0.05
CA ALA A 223 -22.66 12.81 -0.98
C ALA A 223 -21.46 13.60 -0.39
N ARG A 224 -21.67 14.29 0.73
CA ARG A 224 -20.60 15.03 1.43
C ARG A 224 -19.48 14.11 1.90
N ASN A 225 -19.82 12.93 2.44
CA ASN A 225 -18.81 11.94 2.87
C ASN A 225 -18.10 11.29 1.67
N ALA A 226 -18.75 11.14 0.52
CA ALA A 226 -18.11 10.64 -0.69
C ALA A 226 -17.04 11.60 -1.22
N GLU A 227 -17.28 12.92 -1.15
CA GLU A 227 -16.29 13.92 -1.56
C GLU A 227 -15.00 13.85 -0.74
N THR A 228 -15.10 13.61 0.56
CA THR A 228 -13.93 13.47 1.43
C THR A 228 -13.15 12.18 1.12
N TYR A 229 -13.83 11.11 0.69
CA TYR A 229 -13.16 9.87 0.29
C TYR A 229 -12.26 10.10 -0.92
N PHE A 230 -12.71 10.84 -1.93
CA PHE A 230 -11.86 11.10 -3.11
C PHE A 230 -10.55 11.79 -2.76
N LYS A 231 -10.60 12.82 -1.90
CA LYS A 231 -9.39 13.51 -1.43
C LYS A 231 -8.42 12.58 -0.71
N GLN A 232 -8.95 11.58 0.00
CA GLN A 232 -8.17 10.61 0.75
C GLN A 232 -7.61 9.49 -0.13
N LEU A 233 -8.37 9.08 -1.14
CA LEU A 233 -7.90 8.11 -2.14
C LEU A 233 -6.72 8.67 -2.93
N ASP A 234 -6.72 9.98 -3.25
CA ASP A 234 -5.63 10.69 -3.94
C ASP A 234 -4.29 10.63 -3.17
N MET A 235 -4.31 10.31 -1.87
CA MET A 235 -3.10 10.15 -1.06
C MET A 235 -2.37 8.82 -1.35
N VAL A 236 -3.06 7.85 -1.96
CA VAL A 236 -2.51 6.50 -2.21
C VAL A 236 -2.61 6.11 -3.70
N LEU A 237 -3.72 6.41 -4.35
CA LEU A 237 -4.02 6.03 -5.72
C LEU A 237 -3.86 7.21 -6.67
N ASP A 238 -3.38 6.94 -7.88
CA ASP A 238 -3.43 7.91 -8.98
C ASP A 238 -4.85 7.96 -9.56
N ARG A 239 -5.60 9.01 -9.23
CA ARG A 239 -7.01 9.14 -9.65
C ARG A 239 -7.20 9.20 -11.16
N SER A 240 -6.19 9.60 -11.92
CA SER A 240 -6.25 9.60 -13.39
C SER A 240 -6.27 8.19 -13.99
N LYS A 241 -5.97 7.18 -13.18
CA LYS A 241 -5.86 5.77 -13.56
C LYS A 241 -6.87 4.86 -12.85
N ILE A 242 -7.86 5.41 -12.14
CA ILE A 242 -8.96 4.64 -11.55
C ILE A 242 -10.29 5.00 -12.18
N GLU A 243 -11.21 4.06 -12.18
CA GLU A 243 -12.63 4.26 -12.47
C GLU A 243 -13.36 4.44 -11.13
N VAL A 244 -13.94 5.61 -10.90
CA VAL A 244 -14.81 5.86 -9.75
C VAL A 244 -16.25 5.75 -10.21
N ARG A 245 -17.06 4.93 -9.53
CA ARG A 245 -18.48 4.71 -9.85
C ARG A 245 -19.34 4.85 -8.61
N HIS A 246 -20.55 5.33 -8.80
CA HIS A 246 -21.57 5.38 -7.75
C HIS A 246 -22.55 4.23 -7.96
N ASN A 247 -22.83 3.41 -6.93
CA ASN A 247 -23.72 2.27 -7.15
C ASN A 247 -25.19 2.67 -7.32
N SER A 248 -25.56 3.89 -6.94
CA SER A 248 -26.83 4.51 -7.34
C SER A 248 -27.04 4.54 -8.86
N GLU A 249 -25.98 4.60 -9.67
CA GLU A 249 -26.06 4.62 -11.15
C GLU A 249 -26.85 3.44 -11.73
N TRP A 250 -26.81 2.28 -11.07
CA TRP A 250 -27.56 1.10 -11.47
C TRP A 250 -28.59 0.68 -10.42
N LEU A 251 -28.30 0.76 -9.13
CA LEU A 251 -29.20 0.28 -8.08
C LEU A 251 -30.47 1.13 -7.96
N ALA A 252 -30.38 2.46 -8.12
CA ALA A 252 -31.55 3.35 -8.03
C ALA A 252 -32.53 3.15 -9.20
N SER A 253 -32.04 2.59 -10.32
CA SER A 253 -32.84 2.32 -11.52
C SER A 253 -33.51 0.95 -11.52
N LEU A 254 -33.20 0.07 -10.55
CA LEU A 254 -33.78 -1.26 -10.48
C LEU A 254 -35.29 -1.17 -10.19
N THR A 255 -36.09 -1.73 -11.09
CA THR A 255 -37.53 -1.85 -10.84
C THR A 255 -37.80 -2.92 -9.78
N ALA A 256 -38.98 -2.91 -9.18
CA ALA A 256 -39.40 -3.99 -8.27
C ALA A 256 -39.29 -5.39 -8.93
N ALA A 257 -39.56 -5.49 -10.24
CA ALA A 257 -39.39 -6.72 -10.98
C ALA A 257 -37.92 -7.16 -11.09
N ASP A 258 -36.99 -6.21 -11.23
CA ASP A 258 -35.55 -6.51 -11.27
C ASP A 258 -35.03 -6.95 -9.91
N ILE A 259 -35.48 -6.31 -8.83
CA ILE A 259 -35.17 -6.71 -7.46
C ILE A 259 -35.66 -8.14 -7.21
N LEU A 260 -36.89 -8.49 -7.61
CA LEU A 260 -37.41 -9.85 -7.48
C LEU A 260 -36.58 -10.87 -8.28
N ARG A 261 -36.15 -10.53 -9.50
CA ARG A 261 -35.28 -11.40 -10.31
C ARG A 261 -33.91 -11.60 -9.67
N LEU A 262 -33.35 -10.56 -9.06
CA LEU A 262 -32.08 -10.61 -8.34
C LEU A 262 -32.20 -11.48 -7.09
N MET A 263 -33.24 -11.25 -6.28
CA MET A 263 -33.51 -12.05 -5.08
C MET A 263 -33.77 -13.51 -5.40
N ALA A 264 -34.37 -13.83 -6.56
CA ALA A 264 -34.58 -15.21 -7.00
C ALA A 264 -33.27 -15.97 -7.32
N LYS A 265 -32.11 -15.30 -7.34
CA LYS A 265 -30.80 -15.94 -7.60
C LYS A 265 -30.19 -16.63 -6.38
N ALA A 266 -30.70 -16.37 -5.18
CA ALA A 266 -30.24 -17.01 -3.95
C ALA A 266 -31.39 -17.29 -3.00
N THR A 267 -31.21 -18.24 -2.09
CA THR A 267 -32.21 -18.52 -1.06
C THR A 267 -32.05 -17.59 0.14
N LEU A 268 -33.16 -17.35 0.85
CA LEU A 268 -33.11 -16.62 2.12
C LEU A 268 -32.19 -17.33 3.13
N GLN A 269 -32.20 -18.67 3.17
CA GLN A 269 -31.36 -19.47 4.05
C GLN A 269 -29.87 -19.19 3.81
N GLN A 270 -29.43 -19.07 2.56
CA GLN A 270 -28.04 -18.72 2.24
C GLN A 270 -27.67 -17.34 2.77
N VAL A 271 -28.56 -16.35 2.66
CA VAL A 271 -28.31 -15.00 3.18
C VAL A 271 -28.24 -15.01 4.71
N LEU A 272 -29.14 -15.74 5.38
CA LEU A 272 -29.18 -15.82 6.85
C LEU A 272 -28.07 -16.68 7.46
N GLN A 273 -27.33 -17.47 6.67
CA GLN A 273 -26.15 -18.20 7.11
C GLN A 273 -24.93 -17.29 7.33
N ARG A 274 -24.99 -16.05 6.86
CA ARG A 274 -23.99 -15.02 7.12
C ARG A 274 -23.83 -14.81 8.63
N GLU A 275 -22.59 -14.77 9.12
CA GLU A 275 -22.26 -14.84 10.56
C GLU A 275 -22.97 -13.77 11.40
N ASP A 276 -23.00 -12.50 10.95
CA ASP A 276 -23.68 -11.41 11.66
C ASP A 276 -25.21 -11.60 11.77
N PHE A 277 -25.85 -12.17 10.75
CA PHE A 277 -27.28 -12.51 10.84
C PHE A 277 -27.50 -13.74 11.71
N ALA A 278 -26.68 -14.78 11.57
CA ALA A 278 -26.76 -15.98 12.39
C ALA A 278 -26.61 -15.67 13.89
N ASP A 279 -25.63 -14.83 14.24
CA ASP A 279 -25.38 -14.39 15.61
C ASP A 279 -26.53 -13.55 16.17
N ARG A 280 -27.06 -12.60 15.39
CA ARG A 280 -28.20 -11.78 15.82
C ARG A 280 -29.47 -12.61 16.01
N ILE A 281 -29.75 -13.56 15.11
CA ILE A 281 -30.87 -14.50 15.26
C ILE A 281 -30.71 -15.32 16.54
N LYS A 282 -29.51 -15.88 16.77
CA LYS A 282 -29.20 -16.67 17.96
C LYS A 282 -29.31 -15.85 19.25
N ALA A 283 -28.93 -14.58 19.21
CA ALA A 283 -29.02 -13.64 20.31
C ALA A 283 -30.41 -13.01 20.49
N GLY A 284 -31.39 -13.31 19.62
CA GLY A 284 -32.71 -12.70 19.63
C GLY A 284 -32.70 -11.20 19.31
N THR A 285 -31.63 -10.69 18.69
CA THR A 285 -31.51 -9.31 18.27
C THR A 285 -32.27 -9.10 16.96
N PRO A 286 -33.19 -8.12 16.86
CA PRO A 286 -33.97 -7.89 15.64
C PRO A 286 -33.08 -7.63 14.43
N ILE A 287 -33.45 -8.19 13.28
CA ILE A 287 -32.85 -7.89 11.96
C ILE A 287 -33.95 -7.24 11.11
N SER A 288 -33.68 -6.06 10.59
CA SER A 288 -34.66 -5.37 9.76
C SER A 288 -34.71 -5.99 8.37
N ALA A 289 -35.92 -6.14 7.80
CA ALA A 289 -36.10 -6.86 6.53
C ALA A 289 -35.30 -6.28 5.35
N HIS A 290 -35.07 -4.96 5.34
CA HIS A 290 -34.29 -4.30 4.29
C HIS A 290 -32.79 -4.67 4.34
N GLU A 291 -32.25 -5.10 5.49
CA GLU A 291 -30.85 -5.50 5.62
C GLU A 291 -30.51 -6.73 4.76
N ILE A 292 -31.52 -7.57 4.46
CA ILE A 292 -31.39 -8.74 3.58
C ILE A 292 -31.00 -8.34 2.15
N LEU A 293 -31.34 -7.12 1.72
CA LEU A 293 -31.02 -6.63 0.38
C LEU A 293 -29.55 -6.23 0.23
N TYR A 294 -28.84 -5.97 1.33
CA TYR A 294 -27.48 -5.47 1.26
C TYR A 294 -26.52 -6.40 0.49
N PRO A 295 -26.45 -7.73 0.80
CA PRO A 295 -25.61 -8.65 0.03
C PRO A 295 -25.96 -8.70 -1.46
N PHE A 296 -27.26 -8.65 -1.80
CA PHE A 296 -27.71 -8.64 -3.20
C PHE A 296 -27.25 -7.39 -3.94
N ASN A 297 -27.37 -6.22 -3.32
CA ASN A 297 -26.96 -4.97 -3.93
C ASN A 297 -25.44 -4.92 -4.14
N GLN A 298 -24.64 -5.25 -3.13
CA GLN A 298 -23.18 -5.32 -3.26
C GLN A 298 -22.74 -6.37 -4.29
N ALA A 299 -23.44 -7.50 -4.39
CA ALA A 299 -23.18 -8.52 -5.39
C ALA A 299 -23.53 -8.04 -6.81
N TYR A 300 -24.63 -7.30 -6.96
CA TYR A 300 -25.04 -6.73 -8.24
C TYR A 300 -24.06 -5.67 -8.74
N ASP A 301 -23.38 -4.94 -7.84
CA ASP A 301 -22.29 -4.04 -8.22
C ASP A 301 -21.24 -4.76 -9.07
N SER A 302 -20.85 -6.00 -8.71
CA SER A 302 -19.90 -6.80 -9.49
C SER A 302 -20.42 -7.17 -10.87
N VAL A 303 -21.73 -7.44 -11.00
CA VAL A 303 -22.39 -7.68 -12.28
C VAL A 303 -22.38 -6.42 -13.15
N ALA A 304 -22.71 -5.26 -12.57
CA ALA A 304 -22.80 -3.99 -13.27
C ALA A 304 -21.45 -3.56 -13.86
N ILE A 305 -20.37 -3.72 -13.09
CA ILE A 305 -19.02 -3.31 -13.54
C ILE A 305 -18.23 -4.45 -14.20
N LYS A 306 -18.78 -5.67 -14.31
CA LYS A 306 -18.07 -6.88 -14.79
C LYS A 306 -16.73 -7.06 -14.06
N SER A 307 -16.80 -7.12 -12.73
CA SER A 307 -15.64 -7.28 -11.86
C SER A 307 -14.88 -8.56 -12.18
N ASP A 308 -13.56 -8.48 -12.34
CA ASP A 308 -12.68 -9.63 -12.51
C ASP A 308 -12.10 -10.10 -11.17
N VAL A 309 -11.82 -9.14 -10.28
CA VAL A 309 -11.28 -9.38 -8.95
C VAL A 309 -12.00 -8.44 -7.99
N GLU A 310 -12.53 -8.94 -6.87
CA GLU A 310 -12.98 -8.09 -5.77
C GLU A 310 -12.07 -8.27 -4.56
N ILE A 311 -11.72 -7.15 -3.94
CA ILE A 311 -10.90 -7.13 -2.73
C ILE A 311 -11.69 -6.58 -1.54
N GLY A 312 -11.41 -7.10 -0.35
CA GLY A 312 -12.12 -6.69 0.86
C GLY A 312 -11.45 -7.16 2.14
N GLY A 313 -11.92 -6.68 3.29
CA GLY A 313 -11.52 -7.21 4.60
C GLY A 313 -12.12 -8.58 4.87
N THR A 314 -11.61 -9.30 5.88
CA THR A 314 -12.16 -10.60 6.31
C THR A 314 -13.63 -10.54 6.71
N ASP A 315 -14.12 -9.39 7.16
CA ASP A 315 -15.53 -9.15 7.48
C ASP A 315 -16.44 -9.04 6.24
N GLN A 316 -15.87 -8.98 5.03
CA GLN A 316 -16.61 -8.91 3.78
C GLN A 316 -16.67 -10.24 3.04
N LEU A 317 -15.99 -11.29 3.54
CA LEU A 317 -15.82 -12.57 2.82
C LEU A 317 -17.14 -13.12 2.25
N PHE A 318 -18.21 -13.12 3.05
CA PHE A 318 -19.53 -13.56 2.60
C PHE A 318 -20.01 -12.75 1.39
N ASN A 319 -19.96 -11.41 1.45
CA ASN A 319 -20.45 -10.56 0.36
C ASN A 319 -19.63 -10.74 -0.91
N LEU A 320 -18.31 -10.94 -0.81
CA LEU A 320 -17.44 -11.18 -1.97
C LEU A 320 -17.75 -12.52 -2.64
N LEU A 321 -17.93 -13.59 -1.85
CA LEU A 321 -18.33 -14.91 -2.36
C LEU A 321 -19.74 -14.86 -2.96
N PHE A 322 -20.64 -14.12 -2.34
CA PHE A 322 -21.99 -13.92 -2.83
C PHE A 322 -21.99 -13.17 -4.18
N GLY A 323 -21.15 -12.14 -4.33
CA GLY A 323 -20.91 -11.46 -5.60
C GLY A 323 -20.48 -12.40 -6.72
N ARG A 324 -19.57 -13.32 -6.42
CA ARG A 324 -19.10 -14.36 -7.35
C ARG A 324 -20.24 -15.27 -7.82
N GLU A 325 -21.08 -15.76 -6.91
CA GLU A 325 -22.23 -16.61 -7.27
C GLU A 325 -23.29 -15.86 -8.08
N ILE A 326 -23.56 -14.59 -7.74
CA ILE A 326 -24.49 -13.75 -8.48
C ILE A 326 -23.96 -13.47 -9.90
N GLN A 327 -22.68 -13.17 -10.09
CA GLN A 327 -22.10 -13.04 -11.44
C GLN A 327 -22.33 -14.30 -12.29
N LYS A 328 -22.09 -15.49 -11.72
CA LYS A 328 -22.37 -16.78 -12.36
C LYS A 328 -23.84 -16.91 -12.76
N ALA A 329 -24.76 -16.52 -11.88
CA ALA A 329 -26.20 -16.57 -12.12
C ALA A 329 -26.70 -15.58 -13.19
N TYR A 330 -25.87 -14.57 -13.52
CA TYR A 330 -26.03 -13.64 -14.64
C TYR A 330 -25.22 -14.03 -15.88
N GLY A 331 -24.58 -15.22 -15.89
CA GLY A 331 -23.80 -15.72 -17.02
C GLY A 331 -22.47 -15.00 -17.24
N GLN A 332 -21.96 -14.28 -16.23
CA GLN A 332 -20.64 -13.66 -16.26
C GLN A 332 -19.58 -14.62 -15.74
N GLU A 333 -18.33 -14.40 -16.16
CA GLU A 333 -17.18 -15.05 -15.56
C GLU A 333 -17.08 -14.60 -14.08
N PRO A 334 -17.06 -15.52 -13.11
CA PRO A 334 -17.11 -15.14 -11.71
C PRO A 334 -15.78 -14.53 -11.23
N GLN A 335 -15.84 -13.43 -10.47
CA GLN A 335 -14.68 -12.71 -9.96
C GLN A 335 -13.79 -13.54 -9.03
N ASP A 336 -12.48 -13.38 -9.15
CA ASP A 336 -11.53 -13.86 -8.14
C ASP A 336 -11.63 -12.98 -6.88
N ILE A 337 -11.30 -13.53 -5.71
CA ILE A 337 -11.50 -12.85 -4.43
C ILE A 337 -10.17 -12.82 -3.67
N ALA A 338 -9.77 -11.65 -3.20
CA ALA A 338 -8.66 -11.52 -2.27
C ALA A 338 -9.10 -10.82 -0.99
N VAL A 339 -8.88 -11.48 0.14
CA VAL A 339 -9.37 -11.06 1.45
C VAL A 339 -8.19 -10.68 2.34
N PHE A 340 -8.29 -9.52 2.97
CA PHE A 340 -7.20 -8.90 3.72
C PHE A 340 -7.50 -8.86 5.22
N PRO A 341 -6.47 -8.97 6.08
CA PRO A 341 -6.67 -8.97 7.52
C PRO A 341 -7.17 -7.60 7.98
N LEU A 342 -8.06 -7.61 8.97
CA LEU A 342 -8.47 -6.39 9.65
C LEU A 342 -7.34 -5.90 10.55
N VAL A 343 -7.23 -4.58 10.67
CA VAL A 343 -6.30 -3.91 11.59
C VAL A 343 -7.08 -3.51 12.84
N GLU A 344 -6.63 -3.96 14.01
CA GLU A 344 -7.18 -3.55 15.31
C GLU A 344 -6.91 -2.07 15.55
N GLY A 345 -7.79 -1.39 16.28
CA GLY A 345 -7.60 0.01 16.64
C GLY A 345 -6.54 0.23 17.71
N THR A 346 -6.43 1.48 18.18
CA THR A 346 -5.51 1.86 19.27
C THR A 346 -5.82 1.17 20.60
N ASP A 347 -7.01 0.59 20.74
CA ASP A 347 -7.45 -0.20 21.90
C ASP A 347 -6.85 -1.61 21.92
N GLY A 348 -6.34 -2.10 20.79
CA GLY A 348 -5.66 -3.39 20.72
C GLY A 348 -6.52 -4.61 20.49
N VAL A 349 -7.85 -4.45 20.55
CA VAL A 349 -8.80 -5.57 20.61
C VAL A 349 -9.81 -5.47 19.48
N GLN A 350 -10.55 -4.36 19.40
CA GLN A 350 -11.57 -4.22 18.38
C GLN A 350 -10.95 -3.81 17.05
N LYS A 351 -11.60 -4.22 15.95
CA LYS A 351 -11.24 -3.70 14.64
C LYS A 351 -11.27 -2.17 14.64
N MET A 352 -10.34 -1.57 13.93
CA MET A 352 -10.31 -0.13 13.76
C MET A 352 -11.63 0.34 13.15
N SER A 353 -12.29 1.28 13.81
CA SER A 353 -13.60 1.74 13.37
C SER A 353 -13.83 3.19 13.70
N LYS A 354 -14.43 3.92 12.75
CA LYS A 354 -14.85 5.32 12.94
C LYS A 354 -15.92 5.48 14.03
N SER A 355 -16.68 4.41 14.29
CA SER A 355 -17.72 4.39 15.32
C SER A 355 -17.16 4.18 16.73
N LEU A 356 -15.87 3.87 16.85
CA LEU A 356 -15.17 3.66 18.11
C LEU A 356 -14.08 4.74 18.25
N PRO A 357 -13.72 5.16 19.47
CA PRO A 357 -12.60 6.08 19.68
C PRO A 357 -11.24 5.37 19.55
N ASN A 358 -11.08 4.49 18.56
CA ASN A 358 -9.90 3.65 18.37
C ASN A 358 -9.23 3.80 17.00
N TYR A 359 -9.68 4.72 16.15
CA TYR A 359 -9.17 4.87 14.79
C TYR A 359 -8.08 5.93 14.66
N ILE A 360 -7.23 5.74 13.64
CA ILE A 360 -6.25 6.71 13.17
C ILE A 360 -6.66 7.12 11.76
N GLY A 361 -7.22 8.33 11.61
CA GLY A 361 -7.69 8.87 10.34
C GLY A 361 -6.53 9.20 9.39
N LEU A 362 -6.79 9.11 8.07
CA LEU A 362 -5.77 9.43 7.06
C LEU A 362 -5.47 10.92 6.96
N THR A 363 -6.44 11.76 7.31
CA THR A 363 -6.41 13.23 7.21
C THR A 363 -6.28 13.93 8.55
N GLU A 364 -6.01 13.19 9.62
CA GLU A 364 -5.77 13.76 10.94
C GLU A 364 -4.49 14.61 10.95
N PRO A 365 -4.37 15.59 11.87
CA PRO A 365 -3.12 16.32 12.03
C PRO A 365 -1.93 15.37 12.25
N PRO A 366 -0.76 15.64 11.65
CA PRO A 366 0.45 14.82 11.78
C PRO A 366 0.77 14.39 13.22
N GLU A 367 0.64 15.31 14.17
CA GLU A 367 0.91 15.10 15.59
C GLU A 367 -0.08 14.11 16.22
N GLN A 368 -1.34 14.10 15.76
CA GLN A 368 -2.35 13.15 16.22
C GLN A 368 -2.11 11.76 15.65
N ILE A 369 -1.80 11.65 14.35
CA ILE A 369 -1.42 10.36 13.73
C ILE A 369 -0.22 9.78 14.46
N TYR A 370 0.81 10.60 14.71
CA TYR A 370 1.99 10.17 15.43
C TYR A 370 1.65 9.71 16.85
N GLY A 371 0.94 10.53 17.63
CA GLY A 371 0.55 10.23 19.00
C GLY A 371 -0.33 8.98 19.13
N LYS A 372 -1.33 8.82 18.27
CA LYS A 372 -2.18 7.63 18.22
C LYS A 372 -1.39 6.39 17.81
N THR A 373 -0.50 6.50 16.84
CA THR A 373 0.39 5.38 16.48
C THR A 373 1.27 4.97 17.66
N MET A 374 1.79 5.93 18.42
CA MET A 374 2.57 5.64 19.63
C MET A 374 1.75 4.99 20.75
N SER A 375 0.42 5.14 20.73
CA SER A 375 -0.49 4.56 21.72
C SER A 375 -0.91 3.11 21.43
N ILE A 376 -0.65 2.58 20.23
CA ILE A 376 -1.01 1.18 19.91
C ILE A 376 -0.25 0.21 20.85
N PRO A 377 -0.83 -0.93 21.25
CA PRO A 377 -0.11 -1.95 22.01
C PRO A 377 1.13 -2.46 21.27
N ASP A 378 2.19 -2.77 22.01
CA ASP A 378 3.45 -3.25 21.43
C ASP A 378 3.25 -4.52 20.58
N SER A 379 2.33 -5.40 20.98
CA SER A 379 1.94 -6.62 20.26
C SER A 379 1.41 -6.37 18.84
N LEU A 380 0.91 -5.17 18.53
CA LEU A 380 0.40 -4.81 17.22
C LEU A 380 1.43 -4.12 16.32
N THR A 381 2.60 -3.76 16.85
CA THR A 381 3.63 -3.00 16.12
C THR A 381 4.06 -3.74 14.84
N GLU A 382 4.30 -5.05 14.92
CA GLU A 382 4.64 -5.84 13.75
C GLU A 382 3.49 -5.85 12.73
N LYS A 383 2.27 -6.16 13.17
CA LYS A 383 1.10 -6.20 12.28
C LYS A 383 0.90 -4.88 11.54
N TYR A 384 0.98 -3.74 12.25
CA TYR A 384 0.90 -2.42 11.62
C TYR A 384 2.07 -2.18 10.66
N MET A 385 3.30 -2.53 11.04
CA MET A 385 4.46 -2.38 10.18
C MET A 385 4.31 -3.16 8.87
N ARG A 386 3.81 -4.40 8.92
CA ARG A 386 3.60 -5.23 7.74
C ARG A 386 2.48 -4.71 6.84
N LEU A 387 1.38 -4.27 7.45
CA LEU A 387 0.13 -4.03 6.73
C LEU A 387 -0.01 -2.59 6.21
N VAL A 388 0.42 -1.58 6.98
CA VAL A 388 0.08 -0.18 6.70
C VAL A 388 1.29 0.74 6.47
N SER A 389 2.52 0.30 6.77
CA SER A 389 3.71 1.15 6.62
C SER A 389 4.00 1.56 5.17
N GLY A 390 3.69 0.69 4.20
CA GLY A 390 4.07 0.86 2.80
C GLY A 390 5.58 0.75 2.53
N LEU A 391 6.36 0.21 3.49
CA LEU A 391 7.79 -0.03 3.34
C LEU A 391 8.06 -1.42 2.74
N ASP A 392 9.21 -1.57 2.07
CA ASP A 392 9.69 -2.87 1.60
C ASP A 392 9.97 -3.83 2.76
N ARG A 393 9.78 -5.13 2.51
CA ARG A 393 9.93 -6.19 3.51
C ARG A 393 11.23 -6.10 4.30
N LYS A 394 12.34 -5.86 3.60
CA LYS A 394 13.67 -5.74 4.21
C LYS A 394 13.74 -4.58 5.22
N VAL A 395 13.19 -3.42 4.86
CA VAL A 395 13.18 -2.24 5.73
C VAL A 395 12.27 -2.47 6.93
N GLN A 396 11.13 -3.13 6.73
CA GLN A 396 10.25 -3.53 7.83
C GLN A 396 10.98 -4.42 8.85
N ASP A 397 11.73 -5.42 8.38
CA ASP A 397 12.51 -6.33 9.24
C ASP A 397 13.58 -5.58 10.05
N GLU A 398 14.28 -4.64 9.41
CA GLU A 398 15.27 -3.77 10.07
C GLU A 398 14.64 -2.90 11.17
N VAL A 399 13.46 -2.33 10.92
CA VAL A 399 12.74 -1.53 11.91
C VAL A 399 12.21 -2.39 13.06
N LEU A 400 11.70 -3.59 12.76
CA LEU A 400 11.16 -4.50 13.79
C LEU A 400 12.26 -5.12 14.67
N ALA A 401 13.51 -5.13 14.20
CA ALA A 401 14.67 -5.52 15.01
C ALA A 401 15.10 -4.45 16.03
N MET A 402 14.55 -3.23 15.96
CA MET A 402 14.81 -2.17 16.94
C MET A 402 14.10 -2.44 18.27
N LYS A 403 14.38 -1.62 19.29
CA LYS A 403 13.62 -1.69 20.55
C LYS A 403 12.14 -1.37 20.27
N PRO A 404 11.18 -1.96 21.02
CA PRO A 404 9.75 -1.78 20.75
C PRO A 404 9.29 -0.33 20.59
N ARG A 405 9.79 0.56 21.47
CA ARG A 405 9.53 2.00 21.38
C ARG A 405 10.05 2.62 20.08
N ASP A 406 11.28 2.29 19.70
CA ASP A 406 11.96 2.86 18.54
C ASP A 406 11.31 2.36 17.24
N ALA A 407 10.93 1.08 17.19
CA ALA A 407 10.16 0.49 16.10
C ALA A 407 8.79 1.19 15.93
N LYS A 408 8.11 1.47 17.04
CA LYS A 408 6.82 2.18 17.04
C LYS A 408 6.96 3.65 16.64
N ALA A 409 8.02 4.33 17.07
CA ALA A 409 8.34 5.69 16.64
C ALA A 409 8.64 5.74 15.13
N ALA A 410 9.42 4.78 14.63
CA ALA A 410 9.68 4.64 13.20
C ALA A 410 8.39 4.37 12.39
N LEU A 411 7.47 3.54 12.90
CA LEU A 411 6.14 3.34 12.32
C LEU A 411 5.32 4.64 12.31
N ALA A 412 5.29 5.38 13.42
CA ALA A 412 4.56 6.64 13.55
C ALA A 412 5.09 7.68 12.56
N ARG A 413 6.41 7.87 12.51
CA ARG A 413 7.08 8.72 11.53
C ARG A 413 6.77 8.29 10.10
N GLN A 414 6.78 6.98 9.82
CA GLN A 414 6.50 6.45 8.48
C GLN A 414 5.07 6.71 8.03
N LEU A 415 4.08 6.52 8.90
CA LEU A 415 2.68 6.80 8.58
C LEU A 415 2.47 8.30 8.31
N VAL A 416 3.04 9.17 9.14
CA VAL A 416 2.96 10.62 8.91
C VAL A 416 3.68 11.01 7.62
N ARG A 417 4.88 10.47 7.35
CA ARG A 417 5.63 10.74 6.12
C ARG A 417 4.82 10.36 4.88
N ARG A 418 4.20 9.20 4.92
CA ARG A 418 3.38 8.66 3.83
C ARG A 418 2.17 9.53 3.56
N LEU A 419 1.51 10.04 4.59
CA LEU A 419 0.23 10.76 4.47
C LEU A 419 0.40 12.28 4.33
N HIS A 420 1.43 12.87 4.95
CA HIS A 420 1.61 14.33 5.06
C HIS A 420 3.01 14.81 4.61
N GLY A 421 3.88 13.91 4.18
CA GLY A 421 5.22 14.23 3.70
C GLY A 421 6.29 14.28 4.79
N GLU A 422 7.54 14.38 4.34
CA GLU A 422 8.74 14.28 5.20
C GLU A 422 8.80 15.37 6.28
N ASP A 423 8.54 16.62 5.92
CA ASP A 423 8.63 17.75 6.86
C ASP A 423 7.59 17.64 7.98
N ALA A 424 6.39 17.15 7.67
CA ALA A 424 5.35 16.91 8.67
C ALA A 424 5.73 15.79 9.63
N ALA A 425 6.35 14.73 9.12
CA ALA A 425 6.81 13.60 9.93
C ALA A 425 7.86 14.03 10.95
N LYS A 426 8.85 14.81 10.50
CA LYS A 426 9.89 15.35 11.38
C LYS A 426 9.32 16.25 12.47
N ARG A 427 8.42 17.18 12.12
CA ARG A 427 7.78 18.07 13.10
C ARG A 427 6.96 17.30 14.14
N ALA A 428 6.20 16.30 13.71
CA ALA A 428 5.39 15.49 14.61
C ALA A 428 6.24 14.67 15.59
N GLU A 429 7.38 14.15 15.13
CA GLU A 429 8.36 13.45 15.98
C GLU A 429 8.99 14.39 17.02
N ASP A 430 9.47 15.56 16.59
CA ASP A 430 10.08 16.57 17.47
C ASP A 430 9.09 17.08 18.55
N ASP A 431 7.83 17.31 18.16
CA ASP A 431 6.75 17.70 19.06
C ASP A 431 6.43 16.61 20.09
N PHE A 432 6.34 15.35 19.63
CA PHE A 432 6.10 14.21 20.52
C PHE A 432 7.22 14.06 21.54
N ASP A 433 8.48 14.12 21.10
CA ASP A 433 9.65 14.03 21.99
C ASP A 433 9.70 15.16 23.01
N THR A 434 9.35 16.38 22.59
CA THR A 434 9.28 17.55 23.48
C THR A 434 8.19 17.37 24.54
N LYS A 435 6.97 17.01 24.13
CA LYS A 435 5.83 16.77 25.03
C LYS A 435 6.09 15.58 25.96
N PHE A 436 6.74 14.53 25.47
CA PHE A 436 7.13 13.37 26.27
C PHE A 436 8.13 13.78 27.37
N ARG A 437 9.16 14.56 27.03
CA ARG A 437 10.13 15.11 28.01
C ARG A 437 9.47 16.05 29.02
N GLN A 438 8.48 16.84 28.60
CA GLN A 438 7.73 17.72 29.49
C GLN A 438 6.82 16.94 30.46
N ARG A 439 6.15 15.87 30.00
CA ARG A 439 5.33 14.98 30.86
C ARG A 439 6.15 14.17 31.87
N GLU A 440 7.44 13.94 31.62
CA GLU A 440 8.34 13.36 32.65
C GLU A 440 8.58 14.31 33.83
N ARG A 441 8.37 15.63 33.67
CA ARG A 441 8.39 16.60 34.77
C ARG A 441 7.01 16.75 35.40
N PRO A 442 6.85 16.58 36.72
CA PRO A 442 5.60 16.88 37.41
C PRO A 442 5.17 18.34 37.15
N ALA A 443 3.88 18.57 36.90
CA ALA A 443 3.30 19.91 36.73
C ALA A 443 3.40 20.74 38.02
N GLU A 444 3.37 20.06 39.15
CA GLU A 444 3.59 20.61 40.48
C GLU A 444 4.71 19.80 41.14
N ILE A 445 5.82 20.46 41.44
CA ILE A 445 6.95 19.83 42.12
C ILE A 445 6.71 20.01 43.62
N PRO A 446 6.57 18.92 44.40
CA PRO A 446 6.34 19.03 45.83
C PRO A 446 7.48 19.79 46.50
N GLU A 447 7.15 20.78 47.31
CA GLU A 447 8.13 21.50 48.14
C GLU A 447 8.36 20.73 49.45
N GLN A 448 9.62 20.59 49.86
CA GLN A 448 9.97 20.03 51.16
C GLN A 448 11.03 20.87 51.84
N VAL A 449 10.82 21.10 53.14
CA VAL A 449 11.77 21.80 54.01
C VAL A 449 12.83 20.80 54.46
N VAL A 450 14.10 21.13 54.22
CA VAL A 450 15.24 20.30 54.62
C VAL A 450 16.05 21.01 55.68
N THR A 451 16.60 20.22 56.61
CA THR A 451 17.23 20.76 57.81
C THR A 451 18.73 21.00 57.64
N ASN A 452 19.38 20.30 56.71
CA ASN A 452 20.81 20.43 56.45
C ASN A 452 21.11 20.33 54.94
N ALA A 453 21.02 21.46 54.23
CA ALA A 453 21.22 21.53 52.79
C ALA A 453 22.66 21.19 52.33
N ALA A 454 23.62 21.12 53.25
CA ALA A 454 25.01 20.75 52.94
C ALA A 454 25.24 19.22 52.86
N ASP A 455 24.33 18.39 53.37
CA ASP A 455 24.42 16.91 53.29
C ASP A 455 23.49 16.36 52.20
N LEU A 456 23.91 16.39 50.94
CA LEU A 456 23.11 15.92 49.80
C LEU A 456 22.63 14.46 49.96
N LEU A 457 23.44 13.58 50.55
CA LEU A 457 23.05 12.19 50.83
C LEU A 457 21.94 12.13 51.88
N GLY A 458 22.03 12.96 52.91
CA GLY A 458 20.99 13.11 53.93
C GLY A 458 19.70 13.63 53.32
N VAL A 459 19.79 14.69 52.51
CA VAL A 459 18.65 15.30 51.84
C VAL A 459 17.95 14.33 50.89
N LEU A 460 18.68 13.52 50.13
CA LEU A 460 18.06 12.50 49.26
C LEU A 460 17.24 11.46 50.05
N VAL A 461 17.66 11.13 51.27
CA VAL A 461 16.92 10.20 52.14
C VAL A 461 15.76 10.90 52.85
N GLU A 462 16.00 12.10 53.39
CA GLU A 462 15.00 12.95 54.06
C GLU A 462 13.82 13.25 53.14
N THR A 463 14.10 13.52 51.86
CA THR A 463 13.08 13.81 50.85
C THR A 463 12.38 12.59 50.27
N GLY A 464 12.79 11.38 50.69
CA GLY A 464 12.27 10.12 50.17
C GLY A 464 12.70 9.79 48.73
N LEU A 465 13.62 10.57 48.16
CA LEU A 465 14.19 10.35 46.83
C LEU A 465 15.14 9.14 46.78
N ALA A 466 15.67 8.70 47.92
CA ALA A 466 16.49 7.50 48.08
C ALA A 466 16.08 6.72 49.35
N LYS A 467 16.17 5.38 49.32
CA LYS A 467 15.73 4.53 50.44
C LYS A 467 16.70 4.49 51.61
N SER A 468 17.97 4.78 51.37
CA SER A 468 19.04 4.78 52.38
C SER A 468 20.22 5.62 51.88
N ARG A 469 21.16 5.97 52.78
CA ARG A 469 22.38 6.71 52.39
C ARG A 469 23.24 5.94 51.38
N GLY A 470 23.26 4.60 51.46
CA GLY A 470 23.94 3.74 50.49
C GLY A 470 23.28 3.78 49.10
N ASP A 471 21.94 3.81 49.06
CA ASP A 471 21.18 3.97 47.82
C ASP A 471 21.36 5.37 47.21
N ALA A 472 21.35 6.42 48.04
CA ALA A 472 21.62 7.79 47.63
C ALA A 472 23.02 7.93 47.00
N ARG A 473 24.05 7.32 47.62
CA ARG A 473 25.41 7.34 47.07
C ARG A 473 25.51 6.62 45.74
N ARG A 474 24.89 5.44 45.63
CA ARG A 474 24.80 4.69 44.37
C ARG A 474 24.13 5.50 43.27
N LEU A 475 23.04 6.22 43.58
CA LEU A 475 22.34 7.08 42.62
C LEU A 475 23.20 8.24 42.13
N ILE A 476 23.98 8.86 43.02
CA ILE A 476 24.93 9.92 42.67
C ILE A 476 26.06 9.37 41.80
N ASP A 477 26.69 8.26 42.20
CA ASP A 477 27.80 7.64 41.47
C ASP A 477 27.39 7.17 40.05
N GLN A 478 26.12 6.78 39.89
CA GLN A 478 25.52 6.42 38.59
C GLN A 478 25.05 7.64 37.77
N GLY A 479 25.22 8.86 38.27
CA GLY A 479 24.80 10.10 37.61
C GLY A 479 23.28 10.26 37.51
N GLY A 480 22.54 9.63 38.42
CA GLY A 480 21.08 9.63 38.50
C GLY A 480 20.48 10.78 39.31
N VAL A 481 21.31 11.60 39.96
CA VAL A 481 20.91 12.76 40.75
C VAL A 481 21.23 14.06 40.01
N ARG A 482 20.27 14.99 39.97
CA ARG A 482 20.43 16.31 39.36
C ARG A 482 19.90 17.42 40.24
N ILE A 483 20.59 18.56 40.25
CA ILE A 483 20.14 19.81 40.88
C ILE A 483 19.88 20.81 39.76
N ASN A 484 18.67 21.34 39.66
CA ASN A 484 18.23 22.26 38.59
C ASN A 484 18.50 21.74 37.16
N GLY A 485 18.54 20.42 36.98
CA GLY A 485 18.79 19.75 35.71
C GLY A 485 20.25 19.37 35.44
N GLU A 486 21.20 19.86 36.23
CA GLU A 486 22.63 19.53 36.13
C GLU A 486 22.99 18.34 37.02
N LYS A 487 23.90 17.47 36.57
CA LYS A 487 24.32 16.29 37.36
C LYS A 487 25.04 16.74 38.62
N ALA A 488 24.61 16.24 39.77
CA ALA A 488 25.23 16.54 41.06
C ALA A 488 26.17 15.41 41.49
N GLY A 489 27.35 15.78 41.99
CA GLY A 489 28.26 14.90 42.70
C GLY A 489 28.00 14.90 44.21
N LEU A 490 28.81 14.16 44.97
CA LEU A 490 28.67 14.06 46.44
C LEU A 490 28.84 15.40 47.16
N ASP A 491 29.59 16.32 46.56
CA ASP A 491 29.86 17.67 47.09
C ASP A 491 28.84 18.72 46.59
N GLY A 492 27.72 18.27 46.00
CA GLY A 492 26.69 19.16 45.48
C GLY A 492 26.00 19.94 46.61
N ALA A 493 26.10 21.27 46.58
CA ALA A 493 25.43 22.15 47.52
C ALA A 493 24.00 22.47 47.03
N LEU A 494 23.03 22.39 47.95
CA LEU A 494 21.64 22.78 47.71
C LEU A 494 21.36 24.17 48.28
N HIS A 495 20.63 24.99 47.53
CA HIS A 495 20.14 26.30 47.94
C HIS A 495 18.61 26.31 48.05
N ASP A 496 18.07 27.34 48.72
CA ASP A 496 16.62 27.52 48.80
C ASP A 496 16.01 27.71 47.40
N GLY A 497 14.96 26.95 47.11
CA GLY A 497 14.24 26.98 45.84
C GLY A 497 14.79 26.01 44.78
N ASP A 498 15.90 25.32 45.03
CA ASP A 498 16.48 24.37 44.09
C ASP A 498 15.56 23.16 43.84
N VAL A 499 15.53 22.68 42.60
CA VAL A 499 14.82 21.45 42.24
C VAL A 499 15.80 20.29 42.24
N LEU A 500 15.64 19.40 43.21
CA LEU A 500 16.37 18.15 43.32
C LEU A 500 15.61 17.04 42.58
N GLN A 501 16.31 16.33 41.70
CA GLN A 501 15.77 15.23 40.90
C GLN A 501 16.58 13.96 41.17
N ALA A 502 15.88 12.86 41.42
CA ALA A 502 16.46 11.51 41.46
C ALA A 502 15.75 10.59 40.45
N GLY A 503 16.49 10.09 39.47
CA GLY A 503 15.92 9.30 38.38
C GLY A 503 15.02 10.13 37.43
N LYS A 504 14.09 9.48 36.73
CA LYS A 504 13.31 10.14 35.65
C LYS A 504 12.06 10.90 36.11
N ARG A 505 11.47 10.52 37.25
CA ARG A 505 10.11 10.95 37.63
C ARG A 505 9.99 11.50 39.05
N SER A 506 11.08 11.48 39.83
CA SER A 506 11.07 11.93 41.22
C SER A 506 11.75 13.30 41.32
N PHE A 507 10.98 14.31 41.66
CA PHE A 507 11.40 15.70 41.77
C PHE A 507 10.89 16.26 43.09
N VAL A 508 11.72 17.02 43.78
CA VAL A 508 11.36 17.77 44.99
C VAL A 508 11.98 19.14 44.90
N ARG A 509 11.23 20.18 45.27
CA ARG A 509 11.76 21.54 45.41
C ARG A 509 12.19 21.74 46.87
N ILE A 510 13.43 22.12 47.05
CA ILE A 510 14.05 22.25 48.36
C ILE A 510 13.72 23.61 48.95
N ARG A 511 13.26 23.62 50.21
CA ARG A 511 13.21 24.81 51.06
C ARG A 511 14.23 24.66 52.18
N VAL A 512 15.14 25.61 52.31
CA VAL A 512 16.16 25.57 53.38
C VAL A 512 15.58 26.24 54.61
N ARG A 513 15.58 25.52 55.74
CA ARG A 513 15.07 26.03 57.01
C ARG A 513 16.00 27.02 57.69
#